data_AF-A0AAN5DE52-F1
#
_entry.id   AF-A0AAN5DE52-F1
#
_cell.length_a   1.000
_cell.length_b   1.000
_cell.length_c   1.000
_cell.angle_alpha   90.00
_cell.angle_beta   90.00
_cell.angle_gamma   90.00
#
_symmetry.space_group_name_H-M   'P 1'
#
loop_
_entity.id
_entity.type
_entity.pdbx_description
1 polymer ?
#
loop_
_entity_poly.entity_id
_entity_poly.type
_entity_poly.pdbx_seq_one_letter_code
_entity_poly.pdbx_strand_id
1 'polypeptide(L)'
;MDILSLPDVFIRQLMRTIGIKDRMRLRLTCRTFANLVSESHAGYFASGHIFTYCDNEVDKLAIAFGEEVFKISDNTEDQLHQIVHFRKHLFRGVSFRKFTITLKAHVVPLNFSFHFTDGFKIGVLWYHVNSESELE
;
A
#
# COMPACT_ATOMS: atom_id res chain seq x y z
N MET A 1 -6.77 -28.93 -9.90
CA MET A 1 -7.08 -28.00 -11.00
C MET A 1 -6.01 -26.92 -10.99
N ASP A 2 -5.31 -26.73 -12.11
CA ASP A 2 -4.21 -25.76 -12.20
C ASP A 2 -4.75 -24.38 -12.58
N ILE A 3 -4.86 -23.48 -11.60
CA ILE A 3 -5.34 -22.10 -11.79
C ILE A 3 -4.45 -21.34 -12.79
N LEU A 4 -3.16 -21.66 -12.87
CA LEU A 4 -2.21 -20.98 -13.75
C LEU A 4 -2.34 -21.43 -15.20
N SER A 5 -3.06 -22.54 -15.46
CA SER A 5 -3.37 -23.01 -16.81
C SER A 5 -4.58 -22.32 -17.44
N LEU A 6 -5.29 -21.46 -16.68
CA LEU A 6 -6.44 -20.73 -17.19
C LEU A 6 -6.02 -19.65 -18.19
N PRO A 7 -6.85 -19.36 -19.22
CA PRO A 7 -6.60 -18.21 -20.08
C PRO A 7 -6.49 -16.90 -19.29
N ASP A 8 -5.58 -16.01 -19.71
CA ASP A 8 -5.28 -14.73 -19.05
C ASP A 8 -6.50 -13.86 -18.72
N VAL A 9 -7.58 -13.96 -19.52
CA VAL A 9 -8.81 -13.22 -19.24
C VAL A 9 -9.48 -13.66 -17.94
N PHE A 10 -9.51 -14.96 -17.68
CA PHE A 10 -10.09 -15.52 -16.46
C PHE A 10 -9.20 -15.25 -15.26
N ILE A 11 -7.88 -15.38 -15.43
CA ILE A 11 -6.92 -15.03 -14.37
C ILE A 11 -7.08 -13.56 -13.99
N ARG A 12 -7.19 -12.64 -14.96
CA ARG A 12 -7.39 -11.21 -14.68
C ARG A 12 -8.74 -10.93 -14.00
N GLN A 13 -9.81 -11.61 -14.40
CA GLN A 13 -11.11 -11.50 -13.72
C GLN A 13 -11.03 -12.01 -12.28
N LEU A 14 -10.39 -13.15 -12.05
CA LEU A 14 -10.16 -13.71 -10.72
C LEU A 14 -9.33 -12.74 -9.86
N MET A 15 -8.23 -12.21 -10.39
CA MET A 15 -7.41 -11.26 -9.65
C MET A 15 -8.22 -10.03 -9.21
N ARG A 16 -9.18 -9.54 -10.01
CA ARG A 16 -10.04 -8.40 -9.65
C ARG A 16 -10.96 -8.66 -8.45
N THR A 17 -11.36 -9.92 -8.22
CA THR A 17 -12.27 -10.27 -7.10
C THR A 17 -11.52 -10.63 -5.83
N ILE A 18 -10.22 -10.95 -5.92
CA ILE A 18 -9.40 -11.28 -4.76
C ILE A 18 -9.04 -10.00 -4.01
N GLY A 19 -9.38 -9.97 -2.72
CA GLY A 19 -9.05 -8.90 -1.79
C GLY A 19 -7.55 -8.74 -1.59
N ILE A 20 -7.10 -7.55 -1.20
CA ILE A 20 -5.67 -7.23 -1.16
C ILE A 20 -4.89 -8.18 -0.25
N LYS A 21 -5.42 -8.53 0.92
CA LYS A 21 -4.80 -9.45 1.88
C LYS A 21 -4.55 -10.84 1.29
N ASP A 22 -5.50 -11.36 0.53
CA ASP A 22 -5.35 -12.67 -0.11
C ASP A 22 -4.39 -12.61 -1.30
N ARG A 23 -4.33 -11.48 -2.02
CA ARG A 23 -3.25 -11.26 -3.00
C ARG A 23 -1.89 -11.27 -2.34
N MET A 24 -1.74 -10.66 -1.16
CA MET A 24 -0.48 -10.71 -0.40
C MET A 24 -0.09 -12.16 -0.07
N ARG A 25 -1.05 -12.97 0.38
CA ARG A 25 -0.84 -14.39 0.68
C ARG A 25 -0.49 -15.20 -0.56
N LEU A 26 -1.18 -14.96 -1.67
CA LEU A 26 -0.92 -15.64 -2.95
C LEU A 26 0.53 -15.46 -3.39
N ARG A 27 1.13 -14.29 -3.19
CA ARG A 27 2.55 -14.05 -3.52
C ARG A 27 3.51 -14.97 -2.77
N LEU A 28 3.17 -15.32 -1.53
CA LEU A 28 4.03 -16.16 -0.68
C LEU A 28 4.01 -17.63 -1.10
N THR A 29 3.11 -18.02 -2.02
CA THR A 29 2.99 -19.42 -2.45
C THR A 29 4.10 -19.83 -3.41
N CYS A 30 4.35 -19.07 -4.48
CA CYS A 30 5.44 -19.34 -5.43
C CYS A 30 5.78 -18.10 -6.28
N ARG A 31 6.91 -18.17 -7.00
CA ARG A 31 7.38 -17.08 -7.88
C ARG A 31 6.37 -16.71 -8.98
N THR A 32 5.65 -17.68 -9.53
CA THR A 32 4.64 -17.43 -10.57
C THR A 32 3.47 -16.61 -10.04
N PHE A 33 2.96 -16.94 -8.84
CA PHE A 33 1.93 -16.13 -8.20
C PHE A 33 2.45 -14.75 -7.76
N ALA A 34 3.70 -14.67 -7.31
CA ALA A 34 4.32 -13.38 -7.00
C ALA A 34 4.34 -12.45 -8.23
N ASN A 35 4.76 -12.98 -9.38
CA ASN A 35 4.76 -12.25 -10.66
C ASN A 35 3.34 -11.87 -11.06
N LEU A 36 2.40 -12.83 -11.05
CA LEU A 36 1.00 -12.59 -11.39
C LEU A 36 0.37 -11.46 -10.58
N VAL A 37 0.58 -11.46 -9.26
CA VAL A 37 0.06 -10.42 -8.38
C VAL A 37 0.74 -9.08 -8.69
N SER A 38 2.06 -9.06 -8.87
CA SER A 38 2.81 -7.83 -9.18
C SER A 38 2.39 -7.18 -10.49
N GLU A 39 2.05 -7.97 -11.50
CA GLU A 39 1.62 -7.48 -12.81
C GLU A 39 0.13 -7.08 -12.84
N SER A 40 -0.64 -7.54 -11.85
CA SER A 40 -2.06 -7.20 -11.72
C SER A 40 -2.26 -5.77 -11.19
N HIS A 41 -3.37 -5.16 -11.60
CA HIS A 41 -3.83 -3.90 -11.00
C HIS A 41 -4.56 -4.23 -9.69
N ALA A 42 -4.18 -3.58 -8.56
CA ALA A 42 -4.83 -3.79 -7.26
C ALA A 42 -6.34 -3.56 -7.33
N GLY A 43 -6.74 -2.61 -8.18
CA GLY A 43 -8.11 -2.26 -8.43
C GLY A 43 -8.35 -0.80 -8.06
N TYR A 44 -9.59 -0.49 -7.75
CA TYR A 44 -10.01 0.81 -7.27
C TYR A 44 -10.48 0.69 -5.81
N PHE A 45 -10.02 1.62 -4.98
CA PHE A 45 -10.47 1.77 -3.61
C PHE A 45 -11.13 3.15 -3.46
N ALA A 46 -12.24 3.21 -2.71
CA ALA A 46 -12.88 4.49 -2.42
C ALA A 46 -11.97 5.39 -1.58
N SER A 47 -11.21 4.80 -0.66
CA SER A 47 -10.31 5.48 0.25
C SER A 47 -8.99 4.73 0.48
N GLY A 48 -7.92 5.47 0.73
CA GLY A 48 -6.67 4.97 1.30
C GLY A 48 -6.11 5.97 2.31
N HIS A 49 -5.32 5.50 3.26
CA HIS A 49 -4.77 6.34 4.33
C HIS A 49 -3.37 5.88 4.72
N ILE A 50 -2.43 6.80 4.87
CA ILE A 50 -1.19 6.56 5.62
C ILE A 50 -1.30 7.37 6.89
N PHE A 51 -1.14 6.75 8.04
CA PHE A 51 -1.26 7.46 9.31
C PHE A 51 -0.31 6.94 10.37
N THR A 52 0.09 7.85 11.24
CA THR A 52 0.76 7.51 12.50
C THR A 52 -0.27 7.32 13.61
N TYR A 53 -0.03 6.36 14.49
CA TYR A 53 -0.86 6.11 15.66
C TYR A 53 0.02 5.77 16.87
N CYS A 54 -0.45 6.06 18.07
CA CYS A 54 0.27 5.73 19.30
C CYS A 54 -0.18 4.37 19.82
N ASP A 55 0.76 3.48 20.13
CA ASP A 55 0.51 2.16 20.70
C ASP A 55 1.58 1.84 21.75
N ASN A 56 1.14 1.77 23.02
CA ASN A 56 2.02 1.68 24.19
C ASN A 56 3.07 2.80 24.24
N GLU A 57 2.62 4.05 24.06
CA GLU A 57 3.46 5.27 24.07
C GLU A 57 4.50 5.37 22.94
N VAL A 58 4.49 4.41 22.01
CA VAL A 58 5.36 4.43 20.82
C VAL A 58 4.54 4.83 19.61
N ASP A 59 5.02 5.83 18.87
CA ASP A 59 4.44 6.22 17.58
C ASP A 59 4.76 5.16 16.52
N LYS A 60 3.72 4.61 15.89
CA LYS A 60 3.79 3.56 14.87
C LYS A 60 3.16 4.03 13.57
N LEU A 61 3.59 3.44 12.45
CA LEU A 61 3.03 3.70 11.13
C LEU A 61 1.99 2.63 10.76
N ALA A 62 0.90 3.06 10.14
CA ALA A 62 -0.06 2.17 9.51
C ALA A 62 -0.46 2.69 8.13
N ILE A 63 -0.80 1.75 7.26
CA ILE A 63 -1.29 2.02 5.92
C ILE A 63 -2.63 1.30 5.77
N ALA A 64 -3.65 2.01 5.32
CA ALA A 64 -4.96 1.46 5.03
C ALA A 64 -5.29 1.53 3.54
N PHE A 65 -5.82 0.42 3.01
CA PHE A 65 -6.39 0.33 1.67
C PHE A 65 -7.85 -0.13 1.77
N GLY A 66 -8.79 0.81 1.64
CA GLY A 66 -10.19 0.56 1.99
C GLY A 66 -10.32 0.25 3.48
N GLU A 67 -10.85 -0.94 3.80
CA GLU A 67 -11.06 -1.42 5.17
C GLU A 67 -9.86 -2.19 5.73
N GLU A 68 -8.88 -2.53 4.89
CA GLU A 68 -7.72 -3.33 5.29
C GLU A 68 -6.60 -2.44 5.82
N VAL A 69 -6.14 -2.72 7.05
CA VAL A 69 -5.09 -1.95 7.74
C VAL A 69 -3.83 -2.79 7.91
N PHE A 70 -2.72 -2.28 7.40
CA PHE A 70 -1.39 -2.84 7.52
C PHE A 70 -0.61 -2.05 8.58
N LYS A 71 -0.37 -2.67 9.73
CA LYS A 71 0.45 -2.12 10.80
C LYS A 71 1.92 -2.41 10.53
N ILE A 72 2.76 -1.40 10.64
CA ILE A 72 4.19 -1.51 10.46
C ILE A 72 4.83 -1.59 11.86
N SER A 73 5.63 -2.63 12.06
CA SER A 73 6.14 -2.99 13.38
C SER A 73 7.19 -2.01 13.90
N ASP A 74 8.00 -1.44 13.02
CA ASP A 74 9.06 -0.48 13.33
C ASP A 74 9.21 0.53 12.16
N ASN A 75 9.53 1.78 12.52
CA ASN A 75 9.57 2.94 11.63
C ASN A 75 11.02 3.35 11.31
N THR A 76 11.99 2.46 11.50
CA THR A 76 13.37 2.68 11.05
C THR A 76 13.43 3.01 9.57
N GLU A 77 14.42 3.82 9.18
CA GLU A 77 14.62 4.23 7.79
C GLU A 77 14.73 3.03 6.84
N ASP A 78 15.44 1.99 7.25
CA ASP A 78 15.56 0.72 6.52
C ASP A 78 14.19 0.06 6.27
N GLN A 79 13.32 0.06 7.28
CA GLN A 79 12.00 -0.55 7.18
C GLN A 79 11.07 0.28 6.28
N LEU A 80 11.15 1.61 6.36
CA LEU A 80 10.43 2.51 5.45
C LEU A 80 10.88 2.29 4.00
N HIS A 81 12.18 2.14 3.75
CA HIS A 81 12.72 1.80 2.43
C HIS A 81 12.22 0.44 1.95
N GLN A 82 12.21 -0.56 2.82
CA GLN A 82 11.65 -1.88 2.50
C GLN A 82 10.16 -1.81 2.16
N ILE A 83 9.37 -0.98 2.84
CA ILE A 83 7.94 -0.81 2.55
C ILE A 83 7.74 -0.18 1.17
N VAL A 84 8.49 0.86 0.82
CA VAL A 84 8.44 1.47 -0.51
C VAL A 84 8.84 0.45 -1.58
N HIS A 85 9.93 -0.29 -1.35
CA HIS A 85 10.39 -1.33 -2.26
C HIS A 85 9.33 -2.44 -2.42
N PHE A 86 8.79 -2.92 -1.30
CA PHE A 86 7.76 -3.93 -1.28
C PHE A 86 6.52 -3.47 -2.04
N ARG A 87 6.05 -2.24 -1.79
CA ARG A 87 4.93 -1.62 -2.49
C ARG A 87 5.09 -1.69 -4.01
N LYS A 88 6.27 -1.34 -4.55
CA LYS A 88 6.54 -1.40 -5.99
C LYS A 88 6.31 -2.79 -6.58
N HIS A 89 6.49 -3.81 -5.76
CA HIS A 89 6.27 -5.19 -6.17
C HIS A 89 4.84 -5.65 -5.94
N LEU A 90 4.02 -5.00 -5.11
CA LEU A 90 2.70 -5.49 -4.72
C LEU A 90 1.70 -5.51 -5.87
N PHE A 91 1.67 -4.45 -6.65
CA PHE A 91 0.72 -4.28 -7.75
C PHE A 91 1.28 -3.25 -8.72
N ARG A 92 1.07 -3.48 -10.03
CA ARG A 92 1.49 -2.58 -11.10
C ARG A 92 0.85 -1.19 -10.98
N GLY A 93 -0.32 -1.13 -10.35
CA GLY A 93 -1.01 0.11 -10.08
C GLY A 93 -2.18 -0.09 -9.13
N VAL A 94 -2.60 1.01 -8.51
CA VAL A 94 -3.77 1.10 -7.66
C VAL A 94 -4.41 2.47 -7.87
N SER A 95 -5.74 2.51 -7.82
CA SER A 95 -6.51 3.73 -7.94
C SER A 95 -7.26 4.02 -6.64
N PHE A 96 -7.26 5.29 -6.23
CA PHE A 96 -7.99 5.78 -5.08
C PHE A 96 -8.88 6.95 -5.49
N ARG A 97 -10.13 6.99 -5.02
CA ARG A 97 -10.91 8.25 -5.11
C ARG A 97 -10.36 9.30 -4.17
N LYS A 98 -10.10 8.91 -2.91
CA LYS A 98 -9.50 9.76 -1.90
C LYS A 98 -8.32 9.04 -1.26
N PHE A 99 -7.20 9.74 -1.09
CA PHE A 99 -6.07 9.25 -0.32
C PHE A 99 -5.70 10.30 0.72
N THR A 100 -5.53 9.89 1.97
CA THR A 100 -5.19 10.79 3.07
C THR A 100 -3.82 10.44 3.62
N ILE A 101 -3.05 11.42 4.04
CA ILE A 101 -1.76 11.25 4.72
C ILE A 101 -1.81 12.06 6.01
N THR A 102 -1.54 11.39 7.14
CA THR A 102 -1.55 11.97 8.49
C THR A 102 -0.31 11.49 9.24
N LEU A 103 0.82 12.14 8.98
CA LEU A 103 2.11 11.78 9.56
C LEU A 103 2.51 12.82 10.59
N LYS A 104 3.07 12.37 11.71
CA LYS A 104 3.81 13.21 12.65
C LYS A 104 5.24 13.36 12.12
N ALA A 105 5.74 14.59 11.93
CA ALA A 105 7.02 14.82 11.26
C ALA A 105 8.23 14.17 11.94
N HIS A 106 8.21 14.01 13.26
CA HIS A 106 9.29 13.34 14.00
C HIS A 106 9.31 11.82 13.84
N VAL A 107 8.29 11.23 13.22
CA VAL A 107 8.13 9.77 13.12
C VAL A 107 8.47 9.27 11.73
N VAL A 108 8.03 9.99 10.68
CA VAL A 108 8.19 9.55 9.29
C VAL A 108 8.53 10.76 8.42
N PRO A 109 9.64 10.71 7.67
CA PRO A 109 10.00 11.74 6.71
C PRO A 109 8.90 11.97 5.66
N LEU A 110 8.67 13.25 5.30
CA LEU A 110 7.68 13.61 4.29
C LEU A 110 7.91 12.90 2.93
N ASN A 111 9.17 12.75 2.53
CA ASN A 111 9.57 12.09 1.28
C ASN A 111 9.10 10.63 1.18
N PHE A 112 8.98 9.92 2.31
CA PHE A 112 8.46 8.55 2.34
C PHE A 112 7.04 8.51 1.74
N SER A 113 6.19 9.47 2.08
CA SER A 113 4.80 9.48 1.62
C SER A 113 4.69 9.69 0.10
N PHE A 114 5.55 10.55 -0.47
CA PHE A 114 5.66 10.74 -1.91
C PHE A 114 6.17 9.47 -2.60
N HIS A 115 7.26 8.87 -2.09
CA HIS A 115 7.78 7.61 -2.62
C HIS A 115 6.79 6.46 -2.46
N PHE A 116 5.98 6.44 -1.42
CA PHE A 116 4.98 5.40 -1.19
C PHE A 116 3.78 5.55 -2.11
N THR A 117 3.40 6.77 -2.49
CA THR A 117 2.24 7.03 -3.36
C THR A 117 2.59 7.15 -4.84
N ASP A 118 3.87 7.20 -5.21
CA ASP A 118 4.36 7.24 -6.59
C ASP A 118 3.68 6.20 -7.52
N GLY A 119 3.10 6.61 -8.64
CA GLY A 119 2.38 5.72 -9.55
C GLY A 119 0.97 5.30 -9.11
N PHE A 120 0.46 5.80 -7.97
CA PHE A 120 -0.96 5.68 -7.62
C PHE A 120 -1.78 6.64 -8.47
N LYS A 121 -2.97 6.19 -8.90
CA LYS A 121 -3.96 7.09 -9.50
C LYS A 121 -4.88 7.61 -8.39
N ILE A 122 -4.64 8.82 -7.92
CA ILE A 122 -5.37 9.41 -6.79
C ILE A 122 -6.27 10.53 -7.31
N GLY A 123 -7.58 10.44 -7.07
CA GLY A 123 -8.52 11.50 -7.42
C GLY A 123 -8.36 12.74 -6.55
N VAL A 124 -8.30 12.55 -5.24
CA VAL A 124 -8.10 13.61 -4.23
C VAL A 124 -7.05 13.16 -3.22
N LEU A 125 -6.00 13.95 -3.06
CA LEU A 125 -4.96 13.74 -2.05
C LEU A 125 -5.11 14.77 -0.94
N TRP A 126 -5.27 14.31 0.30
CA TRP A 126 -5.27 15.16 1.49
C TRP A 126 -4.03 14.89 2.32
N TYR A 127 -3.33 15.96 2.66
CA TYR A 127 -2.18 15.91 3.55
C TYR A 127 -2.53 16.72 4.79
N HIS A 128 -2.50 16.09 5.96
CA HIS A 128 -2.71 16.74 7.24
C HIS A 128 -1.36 16.98 7.90
N VAL A 129 -0.99 18.25 8.00
CA VAL A 129 0.11 18.74 8.84
C VAL A 129 -0.46 19.41 10.07
N ASN A 130 0.19 19.22 11.21
CA ASN A 130 -0.14 19.88 12.47
C ASN A 130 0.61 21.20 12.64
N SER A 131 1.77 21.35 11.99
CA SER A 131 2.51 22.61 11.94
C SER A 131 3.14 22.87 10.58
N GLU A 132 3.40 24.15 10.29
CA GLU A 132 4.01 24.60 9.03
C GLU A 132 5.43 24.04 8.84
N SER A 133 6.16 23.83 9.94
CA SER A 133 7.48 23.18 9.95
C SER A 133 7.48 21.73 9.45
N GLU A 134 6.30 21.08 9.32
CA GLU A 134 6.18 19.73 8.77
C GLU A 134 6.04 19.73 7.23
N LEU A 135 5.99 20.92 6.60
CA LEU A 135 5.90 21.11 5.14
C LEU A 135 7.26 21.41 4.48
N GLU A 136 8.29 21.75 5.26
CA GLU A 136 9.66 22.02 4.80
C GLU A 136 10.46 20.72 4.64
#